data_AF-A0A561WR82-F1
#
_entry.id   AF-A0A561WR82-F1
#
_cell.length_a   1.000
_cell.length_b   1.000
_cell.length_c   1.000
_cell.angle_alpha   90.00
_cell.angle_beta   90.00
_cell.angle_gamma   90.00
#
_symmetry.space_group_name_H-M   'P 1'
#
loop_
_entity.id
_entity.type
_entity.pdbx_description
1 polymer ?
#
loop_
_entity_poly.entity_id
_entity_poly.type
_entity_poly.pdbx_seq_one_letter_code
_entity_poly.pdbx_strand_id
1 'polypeptide(L)'
;MFPRTPHITLALGALLLTAACGAPPKPLPTSPPLSPLSPQPSGGQPSGAASAYLPPPVYPTLAPTAAVPGGVPTTYPGGVPTTYPVAVPTFTTPAYPRTTAPTAAPLTKSPTPTPAHAPRCSGQPTGAEILALVREKAKSGIPAATLRVQDGPRCSGTWSFTALELAGQGSDDLEPLMVVATGRGSTLHLVAAGTDVCNAEVQTTAPAGIRVLVCGF
;
A
#
# COMPACT_ATOMS: atom_id res chain seq x y z
N MET A 1 36.74 36.23 -38.84
CA MET A 1 35.51 36.27 -39.66
C MET A 1 34.39 35.72 -38.81
N PHE A 2 33.54 36.59 -38.26
CA PHE A 2 32.39 36.23 -37.41
C PHE A 2 31.11 36.32 -38.25
N PRO A 3 30.26 35.28 -38.29
CA PRO A 3 28.97 35.38 -38.96
C PRO A 3 27.95 36.10 -38.07
N ARG A 4 27.26 37.06 -38.69
CA ARG A 4 26.28 37.98 -38.12
C ARG A 4 24.96 37.28 -37.81
N THR A 5 24.44 37.54 -36.61
CA THR A 5 23.04 37.39 -36.18
C THR A 5 22.14 38.43 -36.87
N PRO A 6 20.95 38.04 -37.35
CA PRO A 6 19.83 38.97 -37.48
C PRO A 6 18.80 38.76 -36.36
N HIS A 7 18.57 39.82 -35.61
CA HIS A 7 17.49 39.97 -34.65
C HIS A 7 16.15 40.11 -35.40
N ILE A 8 15.19 39.24 -35.11
CA ILE A 8 13.80 39.39 -35.55
C ILE A 8 13.02 40.06 -34.41
N THR A 9 12.36 41.14 -34.79
CA THR A 9 11.63 42.11 -33.99
C THR A 9 10.37 41.54 -33.34
N LEU A 10 10.17 41.96 -32.08
CA LEU A 10 8.91 41.98 -31.33
C LEU A 10 7.76 42.60 -32.15
N ALA A 11 6.63 41.89 -32.21
CA ALA A 11 5.34 42.47 -32.55
C ALA A 11 4.37 42.25 -31.40
N LEU A 12 3.92 43.37 -30.83
CA LEU A 12 2.81 43.50 -29.88
C LEU A 12 1.56 42.79 -30.41
N GLY A 13 0.93 42.00 -29.55
CA GLY A 13 -0.41 41.46 -29.74
C GLY A 13 -1.15 41.42 -28.41
N ALA A 14 -1.34 42.58 -27.79
CA ALA A 14 -2.25 42.77 -26.67
C ALA A 14 -3.64 43.16 -27.18
N LEU A 15 -4.66 42.73 -26.44
CA LEU A 15 -6.09 43.08 -26.52
C LEU A 15 -6.94 42.41 -27.62
N LEU A 16 -7.75 41.42 -27.21
CA LEU A 16 -9.23 41.50 -27.14
C LEU A 16 -9.81 40.08 -27.11
N LEU A 17 -10.51 39.72 -26.04
CA LEU A 17 -11.75 38.90 -26.02
C LEU A 17 -12.14 38.60 -24.57
N THR A 18 -12.63 39.64 -23.91
CA THR A 18 -13.58 39.55 -22.81
C THR A 18 -14.92 39.03 -23.33
N ALA A 19 -15.66 38.32 -22.46
CA ALA A 19 -17.06 37.89 -22.59
C ALA A 19 -17.32 36.48 -23.17
N ALA A 20 -17.15 35.47 -22.31
CA ALA A 20 -18.01 34.28 -22.32
C ALA A 20 -18.49 34.00 -20.89
N CYS A 21 -19.33 34.89 -20.36
CA CYS A 21 -20.15 34.59 -19.19
C CYS A 21 -21.25 33.63 -19.65
N GLY A 22 -20.98 32.33 -19.54
CA GLY A 22 -21.95 31.27 -19.83
C GLY A 22 -23.14 31.37 -18.88
N ALA A 23 -24.35 31.36 -19.45
CA ALA A 23 -25.59 31.43 -18.71
C ALA A 23 -25.68 30.33 -17.62
N PRO A 24 -26.27 30.63 -16.44
CA PRO A 24 -26.44 29.67 -15.37
C PRO A 24 -27.29 28.46 -15.83
N PRO A 25 -26.96 27.22 -15.43
CA PRO A 25 -27.74 26.05 -15.78
C PRO A 25 -29.16 26.16 -15.22
N LYS A 26 -30.16 25.81 -16.03
CA LYS A 26 -31.56 25.70 -15.59
C LYS A 26 -31.66 24.72 -14.41
N PRO A 27 -32.45 25.03 -13.37
CA PRO A 27 -32.74 24.07 -12.31
C PRO A 27 -33.42 22.83 -12.92
N LEU A 28 -33.02 21.64 -12.43
CA LEU A 28 -33.62 20.38 -12.82
C LEU A 28 -35.12 20.35 -12.45
N PRO A 29 -35.95 19.63 -13.22
CA PRO A 29 -37.36 19.44 -12.88
C PRO A 29 -37.49 18.76 -11.51
N THR A 30 -38.32 19.37 -10.66
CA THR A 30 -38.72 18.88 -9.35
C THR A 30 -39.31 17.47 -9.47
N SER A 31 -38.78 16.53 -8.69
CA SER A 31 -39.27 15.15 -8.63
C SER A 31 -40.76 15.10 -8.30
N PRO A 32 -41.52 14.13 -8.86
CA PRO A 32 -42.92 13.92 -8.50
C PRO A 32 -43.07 13.52 -7.02
N PRO A 33 -44.20 13.86 -6.37
CA PRO A 33 -44.44 13.48 -4.98
C PRO A 33 -44.47 11.96 -4.83
N LEU A 34 -43.79 11.48 -3.80
CA LEU A 34 -43.84 10.07 -3.38
C LEU A 34 -45.27 9.74 -2.96
N SER A 35 -45.87 8.74 -3.63
CA SER A 35 -47.13 8.15 -3.21
C SER A 35 -47.02 7.61 -1.78
N PRO A 36 -48.05 7.77 -0.93
CA PRO A 36 -48.05 7.23 0.41
C PRO A 36 -48.02 5.69 0.39
N LEU A 37 -47.06 5.13 1.13
CA LEU A 37 -46.95 3.70 1.40
C LEU A 37 -48.25 3.19 2.04
N SER A 38 -48.81 2.15 1.43
CA SER A 38 -49.91 1.37 1.99
C SER A 38 -49.47 0.68 3.30
N PRO A 39 -50.38 0.51 4.28
CA PRO A 39 -50.07 -0.17 5.53
C PRO A 39 -49.84 -1.66 5.31
N GLN A 40 -48.67 -2.15 5.74
CA GLN A 40 -48.30 -3.56 5.71
C GLN A 40 -48.93 -4.30 6.90
N PRO A 41 -49.61 -5.44 6.70
CA PRO A 41 -50.21 -6.19 7.79
C PRO A 41 -49.15 -6.89 8.65
N SER A 42 -49.36 -6.78 9.96
CA SER A 42 -48.66 -7.48 11.03
C SER A 42 -48.68 -8.99 10.82
N GLY A 43 -47.52 -9.62 10.83
CA GLY A 43 -47.39 -11.08 10.72
C GLY A 43 -46.20 -11.62 11.50
N GLY A 44 -46.47 -12.18 12.68
CA GLY A 44 -45.79 -13.35 13.23
C GLY A 44 -44.40 -13.19 13.83
N GLN A 45 -44.33 -12.90 15.14
CA GLN A 45 -43.24 -13.37 15.99
C GLN A 45 -43.39 -14.88 16.23
N PRO A 46 -42.35 -15.68 16.01
CA PRO A 46 -42.14 -16.89 16.80
C PRO A 46 -41.19 -16.60 17.97
N SER A 47 -41.70 -16.82 19.17
CA SER A 47 -40.96 -16.99 20.41
C SER A 47 -39.89 -18.07 20.27
N GLY A 48 -38.68 -17.78 20.76
CA GLY A 48 -37.58 -18.73 20.80
C GLY A 48 -36.41 -18.19 21.59
N ALA A 49 -36.62 -17.90 22.87
CA ALA A 49 -35.54 -17.62 23.81
C ALA A 49 -34.81 -18.93 24.14
N ALA A 50 -33.60 -19.08 23.61
CA ALA A 50 -32.62 -20.03 24.11
C ALA A 50 -31.35 -19.25 24.46
N SER A 51 -31.26 -18.83 25.72
CA SER A 51 -30.02 -18.32 26.30
C SER A 51 -29.03 -19.47 26.40
N ALA A 52 -28.17 -19.61 25.39
CA ALA A 52 -26.97 -20.42 25.50
C ALA A 52 -25.92 -19.60 26.27
N TYR A 53 -25.70 -19.97 27.53
CA TYR A 53 -24.52 -19.57 28.30
C TYR A 53 -23.27 -20.04 27.56
N LEU A 54 -22.57 -19.13 26.88
CA LEU A 54 -21.22 -19.38 26.38
C LEU A 54 -20.23 -19.08 27.52
N PRO A 55 -19.33 -20.02 27.88
CA PRO A 55 -18.24 -19.72 28.81
C PRO A 55 -17.28 -18.69 28.18
N PRO A 56 -16.59 -17.87 29.00
CA PRO A 56 -15.65 -16.88 28.50
C PRO A 56 -14.49 -17.54 27.74
N PRO A 57 -13.94 -16.87 26.70
CA PRO A 57 -12.77 -17.36 25.99
C PRO A 57 -11.57 -17.40 26.92
N VAL A 58 -10.96 -18.58 27.05
CA VAL A 58 -9.65 -18.76 27.66
C VAL A 58 -8.60 -18.34 26.62
N TYR A 59 -7.99 -17.19 26.82
CA TYR A 59 -6.86 -16.75 26.00
C TYR A 59 -5.59 -17.50 26.45
N PRO A 60 -4.86 -18.20 25.56
CA PRO A 60 -3.51 -18.62 25.88
C PRO A 60 -2.58 -17.40 25.89
N THR A 61 -2.17 -16.99 27.07
CA THR A 61 -1.10 -15.99 27.26
C THR A 61 0.22 -16.62 26.81
N LEU A 62 0.63 -16.39 25.58
CA LEU A 62 2.00 -16.66 25.14
C LEU A 62 2.91 -15.58 25.73
N ALA A 63 3.40 -15.83 26.95
CA ALA A 63 4.51 -15.07 27.51
C ALA A 63 5.78 -15.35 26.67
N PRO A 64 6.53 -14.32 26.24
CA PRO A 64 7.85 -14.54 25.67
C PRO A 64 8.79 -14.98 26.80
N THR A 65 9.17 -16.26 26.80
CA THR A 65 10.30 -16.76 27.60
C THR A 65 11.59 -16.21 26.98
N ALA A 66 11.98 -15.00 27.39
CA ALA A 66 13.35 -14.55 27.23
C ALA A 66 14.23 -15.35 28.20
N ALA A 67 14.81 -16.44 27.71
CA ALA A 67 15.87 -17.14 28.40
C ALA A 67 17.13 -16.26 28.39
N VAL A 68 17.28 -15.43 29.43
CA VAL A 68 18.55 -14.81 29.80
C VAL A 68 19.28 -15.82 30.70
N PRO A 69 20.47 -16.30 30.33
CA PRO A 69 21.30 -17.03 31.29
C PRO A 69 21.72 -16.05 32.39
N GLY A 70 21.23 -16.32 33.59
CA GLY A 70 21.54 -15.56 34.79
C GLY A 70 22.90 -15.89 35.41
N GLY A 71 23.26 -15.03 36.35
CA GLY A 71 24.36 -15.17 37.31
C GLY A 71 25.19 -13.89 37.34
N VAL A 72 25.34 -13.12 38.42
CA VAL A 72 25.12 -13.33 39.87
C VAL A 72 25.07 -11.91 40.54
N PRO A 73 24.55 -11.73 41.77
CA PRO A 73 24.04 -10.46 42.28
C PRO A 73 25.07 -9.56 42.99
N THR A 74 24.70 -8.28 43.11
CA THR A 74 25.34 -7.20 43.89
C THR A 74 25.22 -7.40 45.40
N THR A 75 26.32 -7.30 46.20
CA THR A 75 26.48 -6.33 47.35
C THR A 75 27.83 -6.42 48.12
N TYR A 76 28.59 -5.31 48.15
CA TYR A 76 29.43 -4.63 49.21
C TYR A 76 30.57 -5.37 49.99
N PRO A 77 31.57 -4.73 50.67
CA PRO A 77 32.10 -3.34 50.72
C PRO A 77 33.62 -3.19 50.37
N GLY A 78 34.08 -1.95 50.12
CA GLY A 78 35.45 -1.38 50.26
C GLY A 78 36.72 -2.25 50.28
N GLY A 79 37.69 -1.89 49.43
CA GLY A 79 39.11 -2.25 49.63
C GLY A 79 40.00 -2.16 48.38
N VAL A 80 40.92 -1.18 48.39
CA VAL A 80 42.23 -1.06 47.68
C VAL A 80 42.33 -1.23 46.14
N PRO A 81 43.05 -0.32 45.43
CA PRO A 81 43.41 -0.56 44.03
C PRO A 81 44.56 -1.57 43.95
N THR A 82 44.30 -2.77 43.41
CA THR A 82 45.34 -3.69 42.97
C THR A 82 45.63 -3.48 41.49
N THR A 83 46.81 -2.94 41.19
CA THR A 83 47.42 -2.95 39.86
C THR A 83 47.92 -4.36 39.54
N TYR A 84 47.30 -5.03 38.57
CA TYR A 84 47.82 -6.27 37.99
C TYR A 84 48.58 -5.96 36.69
N PRO A 85 49.78 -6.53 36.47
CA PRO A 85 50.49 -6.38 35.20
C PRO A 85 49.79 -7.20 34.11
N VAL A 86 49.33 -6.52 33.05
CA VAL A 86 48.82 -7.17 31.83
C VAL A 86 50.02 -7.66 31.01
N ALA A 87 50.27 -8.96 31.04
CA ALA A 87 51.15 -9.62 30.08
C ALA A 87 50.37 -9.81 28.76
N VAL A 88 50.80 -9.13 27.69
CA VAL A 88 50.21 -9.27 26.36
C VAL A 88 50.91 -10.43 25.65
N PRO A 89 50.20 -11.49 25.22
CA PRO A 89 50.82 -12.54 24.41
C PRO A 89 51.03 -12.06 22.97
N THR A 90 52.28 -12.12 22.50
CA THR A 90 52.62 -11.96 21.09
C THR A 90 52.31 -13.26 20.34
N PHE A 91 51.33 -13.20 19.44
CA PHE A 91 51.05 -14.29 18.50
C PHE A 91 51.90 -14.10 17.24
N THR A 92 52.79 -15.06 16.95
CA THR A 92 53.46 -15.19 15.65
C THR A 92 52.54 -15.90 14.67
N THR A 93 52.09 -15.20 13.62
CA THR A 93 51.30 -15.76 12.53
C THR A 93 52.15 -16.64 11.61
N PRO A 94 51.77 -17.90 11.34
CA PRO A 94 52.46 -18.73 10.35
C PRO A 94 52.20 -18.24 8.92
N ALA A 95 53.24 -18.21 8.09
CA ALA A 95 53.15 -17.85 6.68
C ALA A 95 52.53 -19.02 5.87
N TYR A 96 51.35 -18.79 5.30
CA TYR A 96 50.73 -19.72 4.34
C TYR A 96 51.31 -19.53 2.93
N PRO A 97 51.51 -20.61 2.14
CA PRO A 97 51.90 -20.48 0.74
C PRO A 97 50.76 -19.88 -0.10
N ARG A 98 51.11 -18.88 -0.90
CA ARG A 98 50.18 -18.16 -1.79
C ARG A 98 49.83 -19.03 -3.00
N THR A 99 48.63 -19.60 -3.02
CA THR A 99 48.03 -20.18 -4.24
C THR A 99 47.57 -19.06 -5.17
N THR A 100 48.08 -19.00 -6.39
CA THR A 100 47.61 -18.07 -7.43
C THR A 100 46.25 -18.50 -7.94
N ALA A 101 45.21 -17.71 -7.66
CA ALA A 101 43.87 -17.91 -8.20
C ALA A 101 43.85 -17.67 -9.72
N PRO A 102 43.08 -18.44 -10.51
CA PRO A 102 42.87 -18.14 -11.93
C PRO A 102 42.16 -16.79 -12.07
N THR A 103 42.62 -15.96 -13.00
CA THR A 103 41.95 -14.71 -13.38
C THR A 103 40.57 -15.03 -13.93
N ALA A 104 39.52 -14.76 -13.14
CA ALA A 104 38.14 -14.83 -13.61
C ALA A 104 37.90 -13.76 -14.68
N ALA A 105 37.38 -14.18 -15.83
CA ALA A 105 36.92 -13.26 -16.86
C ALA A 105 35.85 -12.32 -16.27
N PRO A 106 35.80 -11.04 -16.70
CA PRO A 106 34.78 -10.12 -16.23
C PRO A 106 33.39 -10.66 -16.55
N LEU A 107 32.58 -10.89 -15.51
CA LEU A 107 31.17 -11.19 -15.65
C LEU A 107 30.50 -9.94 -16.24
N THR A 108 30.17 -9.99 -17.53
CA THR A 108 29.25 -9.03 -18.14
C THR A 108 27.88 -9.24 -17.50
N LYS A 109 27.54 -8.40 -16.52
CA LYS A 109 26.16 -8.29 -16.04
C LYS A 109 25.30 -7.88 -17.22
N SER A 110 24.55 -8.82 -17.79
CA SER A 110 23.41 -8.50 -18.64
C SER A 110 22.52 -7.56 -17.83
N PRO A 111 22.06 -6.41 -18.36
CA PRO A 111 21.16 -5.55 -17.63
C PRO A 111 19.88 -6.35 -17.36
N THR A 112 19.68 -6.72 -16.09
CA THR A 112 18.36 -7.20 -15.65
C THR A 112 17.37 -6.09 -16.00
N PRO A 113 16.34 -6.36 -16.83
CA PRO A 113 15.37 -5.33 -17.15
C PRO A 113 14.75 -4.83 -15.85
N THR A 114 14.82 -3.52 -15.61
CA THR A 114 14.09 -2.86 -14.52
C THR A 114 12.64 -3.30 -14.61
N PRO A 115 12.03 -3.81 -13.53
CA PRO A 115 10.69 -4.36 -13.64
C PRO A 115 9.73 -3.25 -14.07
N ALA A 116 9.03 -3.50 -15.18
CA ALA A 116 8.06 -2.55 -15.71
C ALA A 116 6.84 -2.50 -14.78
N HIS A 117 6.27 -1.30 -14.60
CA HIS A 117 5.01 -1.13 -13.90
C HIS A 117 3.91 -2.00 -14.53
N ALA A 118 2.99 -2.50 -13.71
CA ALA A 118 1.85 -3.23 -14.24
C ALA A 118 1.02 -2.34 -15.20
N PRO A 119 0.73 -2.83 -16.43
CA PRO A 119 -0.12 -2.11 -17.37
C PRO A 119 -1.57 -2.08 -16.88
N ARG A 120 -2.40 -1.24 -17.48
CA ARG A 120 -3.86 -1.29 -17.30
C ARG A 120 -4.39 -2.68 -17.64
N CYS A 121 -5.33 -3.18 -16.84
CA CYS A 121 -6.02 -4.43 -17.13
C CYS A 121 -6.81 -4.30 -18.45
N SER A 122 -6.73 -5.31 -19.33
CA SER A 122 -7.51 -5.37 -20.58
C SER A 122 -8.88 -6.02 -20.43
N GLY A 123 -9.21 -6.49 -19.22
CA GLY A 123 -10.46 -7.18 -18.91
C GLY A 123 -10.78 -7.05 -17.42
N GLN A 124 -10.79 -8.18 -16.70
CA GLN A 124 -11.03 -8.21 -15.26
C GLN A 124 -9.73 -8.16 -14.43
N PRO A 125 -9.77 -7.55 -13.23
CA PRO A 125 -10.95 -6.91 -12.63
C PRO A 125 -11.25 -5.53 -13.23
N THR A 126 -12.54 -5.16 -13.23
CA THR A 126 -12.98 -3.80 -13.55
C THR A 126 -12.95 -2.91 -12.31
N GLY A 127 -12.93 -1.59 -12.49
CA GLY A 127 -13.01 -0.65 -11.39
C GLY A 127 -14.26 -0.83 -10.53
N ALA A 128 -15.39 -1.20 -11.14
CA ALA A 128 -16.64 -1.46 -10.43
C ALA A 128 -16.56 -2.73 -9.56
N GLU A 129 -15.91 -3.79 -10.05
CA GLU A 129 -15.68 -5.02 -9.28
C GLU A 129 -14.77 -4.76 -8.07
N ILE A 130 -13.71 -3.95 -8.24
CA ILE A 130 -12.85 -3.53 -7.13
C ILE A 130 -13.63 -2.71 -6.10
N LEU A 131 -14.45 -1.75 -6.54
CA LEU A 131 -15.29 -0.97 -5.64
C LEU A 131 -16.29 -1.85 -4.88
N ALA A 132 -16.90 -2.85 -5.53
CA ALA A 132 -17.78 -3.80 -4.87
C ALA A 132 -17.03 -4.66 -3.84
N LEU A 133 -15.86 -5.19 -4.20
CA LEU A 133 -14.99 -5.97 -3.32
C LEU A 133 -14.61 -5.17 -2.06
N VAL A 134 -14.22 -3.91 -2.24
CA VAL A 134 -13.81 -3.02 -1.14
C VAL A 134 -14.99 -2.75 -0.21
N ARG A 135 -16.19 -2.45 -0.74
CA ARG A 135 -17.40 -2.24 0.07
C ARG A 135 -17.79 -3.47 0.88
N GLU A 136 -17.62 -4.66 0.31
CA GLU A 136 -17.99 -5.92 0.98
C GLU A 136 -16.96 -6.32 2.04
N LYS A 137 -15.67 -6.25 1.72
CA LYS A 137 -14.59 -6.84 2.52
C LYS A 137 -13.92 -5.87 3.46
N ALA A 138 -13.90 -4.58 3.15
CA ALA A 138 -13.25 -3.61 4.00
C ALA A 138 -14.18 -3.19 5.15
N LYS A 139 -14.27 -4.03 6.17
CA LYS A 139 -15.00 -3.72 7.41
C LYS A 139 -14.18 -2.76 8.27
N SER A 140 -14.86 -1.72 8.77
CA SER A 140 -14.40 -0.70 9.73
C SER A 140 -13.09 0.02 9.36
N GLY A 141 -13.21 1.17 8.70
CA GLY A 141 -12.07 2.05 8.37
C GLY A 141 -12.16 2.68 6.98
N ILE A 142 -12.99 2.11 6.10
CA ILE A 142 -13.26 2.69 4.79
C ILE A 142 -14.47 3.61 4.91
N PRO A 143 -14.35 4.88 4.50
CA PRO A 143 -15.41 5.85 4.71
C PRO A 143 -16.68 5.39 4.01
N ALA A 144 -17.83 5.62 4.66
CA ALA A 144 -19.15 5.46 4.04
C ALA A 144 -19.36 6.40 2.84
N ALA A 145 -18.39 7.30 2.59
CA ALA A 145 -18.32 8.14 1.42
C ALA A 145 -18.23 7.31 0.13
N THR A 146 -18.74 7.89 -0.95
CA THR A 146 -18.73 7.24 -2.27
C THR A 146 -17.30 7.20 -2.79
N LEU A 147 -16.67 6.02 -2.85
CA LEU A 147 -15.37 5.86 -3.49
C LEU A 147 -15.49 5.89 -5.02
N ARG A 148 -14.53 6.53 -5.69
CA ARG A 148 -14.35 6.50 -7.16
C ARG A 148 -12.95 6.00 -7.50
N VAL A 149 -12.80 5.42 -8.70
CA VAL A 149 -11.49 4.99 -9.19
C VAL A 149 -10.73 6.21 -9.68
N GLN A 150 -9.57 6.45 -9.08
CA GLN A 150 -8.64 7.51 -9.50
C GLN A 150 -7.67 6.95 -10.56
N ASP A 151 -7.05 5.81 -10.27
CA ASP A 151 -6.14 5.11 -11.19
C ASP A 151 -6.30 3.59 -11.09
N GLY A 152 -6.26 2.90 -12.23
CA GLY A 152 -6.32 1.45 -12.32
C GLY A 152 -7.62 0.95 -12.97
N PRO A 153 -7.88 -0.36 -12.93
CA PRO A 153 -7.03 -1.42 -12.37
C PRO A 153 -5.77 -1.67 -13.23
N ARG A 154 -4.65 -1.95 -12.58
CA ARG A 154 -3.37 -2.34 -13.22
C ARG A 154 -3.06 -3.79 -12.91
N CYS A 155 -2.81 -4.60 -13.93
CA CYS A 155 -2.73 -6.05 -13.80
C CYS A 155 -1.32 -6.60 -14.04
N SER A 156 -0.91 -7.54 -13.19
CA SER A 156 0.23 -8.41 -13.45
C SER A 156 -0.13 -9.83 -13.03
N GLY A 157 -0.18 -10.76 -13.99
CA GLY A 157 -0.67 -12.11 -13.74
C GLY A 157 -2.12 -12.13 -13.24
N THR A 158 -2.34 -12.72 -12.06
CA THR A 158 -3.64 -12.75 -11.36
C THR A 158 -3.84 -11.60 -10.39
N TRP A 159 -2.85 -10.72 -10.23
CA TRP A 159 -2.88 -9.62 -9.28
C TRP A 159 -3.29 -8.32 -9.95
N SER A 160 -3.94 -7.46 -9.18
CA SER A 160 -4.35 -6.13 -9.60
C SER A 160 -4.12 -5.08 -8.52
N PHE A 161 -3.74 -3.88 -8.95
CA PHE A 161 -3.63 -2.68 -8.14
C PHE A 161 -4.61 -1.61 -8.62
N THR A 162 -5.29 -0.93 -7.71
CA THR A 162 -6.17 0.21 -8.01
C THR A 162 -6.04 1.27 -6.93
N ALA A 163 -5.92 2.55 -7.32
CA ALA A 163 -6.02 3.70 -6.44
C ALA A 163 -7.45 4.26 -6.50
N LEU A 164 -8.06 4.40 -5.34
CA LEU A 164 -9.39 4.94 -5.14
C LEU A 164 -9.31 6.28 -4.41
N GLU A 165 -10.27 7.16 -4.66
CA GLU A 165 -10.39 8.44 -3.96
C GLU A 165 -11.84 8.64 -3.50
N LEU A 166 -12.05 9.52 -2.51
CA LEU A 166 -13.39 9.89 -2.07
C LEU A 166 -14.02 10.83 -3.09
N ALA A 167 -15.21 10.48 -3.58
CA ALA A 167 -15.99 11.36 -4.43
C ALA A 167 -16.55 12.55 -3.62
N GLY A 168 -16.44 13.75 -4.19
CA GLY A 168 -17.07 14.97 -3.65
C GLY A 168 -16.25 15.78 -2.66
N GLN A 169 -15.02 15.37 -2.33
CA GLN A 169 -14.02 16.20 -1.65
C GLN A 169 -12.94 16.62 -2.64
N GLY A 170 -12.37 17.82 -2.46
CA GLY A 170 -11.27 18.31 -3.29
C GLY A 170 -10.12 17.30 -3.26
N SER A 171 -9.76 16.78 -4.43
CA SER A 171 -8.87 15.62 -4.58
C SER A 171 -7.40 15.90 -4.24
N ASP A 172 -7.04 17.16 -3.99
CA ASP A 172 -5.65 17.57 -3.83
C ASP A 172 -5.11 17.35 -2.41
N ASP A 173 -5.98 17.25 -1.39
CA ASP A 173 -5.57 17.15 0.02
C ASP A 173 -5.78 15.74 0.64
N LEU A 174 -6.34 14.80 -0.11
CA LEU A 174 -6.68 13.46 0.40
C LEU A 174 -5.78 12.38 -0.18
N GLU A 175 -5.19 11.60 0.72
CA GLU A 175 -4.40 10.44 0.33
C GLU A 175 -5.29 9.37 -0.33
N PRO A 176 -4.91 8.83 -1.50
CA PRO A 176 -5.71 7.82 -2.17
C PRO A 176 -5.72 6.52 -1.38
N LEU A 177 -6.88 5.88 -1.35
CA LEU A 177 -7.03 4.52 -0.86
C LEU A 177 -6.50 3.55 -1.92
N MET A 178 -5.34 2.95 -1.65
CA MET A 178 -4.77 1.92 -2.50
C MET A 178 -5.41 0.56 -2.21
N VAL A 179 -5.60 -0.24 -3.25
CA VAL A 179 -6.23 -1.55 -3.18
C VAL A 179 -5.43 -2.55 -3.99
N VAL A 180 -5.03 -3.64 -3.34
CA VAL A 180 -4.39 -4.81 -3.96
C VAL A 180 -5.35 -5.99 -3.87
N ALA A 181 -5.64 -6.58 -5.01
CA ALA A 181 -6.51 -7.75 -5.12
C ALA A 181 -5.87 -8.82 -5.99
N THR A 182 -6.29 -10.07 -5.82
CA THR A 182 -5.89 -11.22 -6.64
C THR A 182 -7.11 -11.98 -7.13
N GLY A 183 -6.97 -12.74 -8.22
CA GLY A 183 -8.08 -13.44 -8.87
C GLY A 183 -8.83 -12.56 -9.86
N ARG A 184 -9.96 -13.07 -10.38
CA ARG A 184 -10.80 -12.38 -11.38
C ARG A 184 -12.26 -12.78 -11.21
N GLY A 185 -13.18 -11.89 -11.57
CA GLY A 185 -14.62 -12.17 -11.50
C GLY A 185 -15.04 -12.62 -10.11
N SER A 186 -15.64 -13.81 -10.00
CA SER A 186 -16.12 -14.36 -8.72
C SER A 186 -15.02 -14.89 -7.80
N THR A 187 -13.77 -15.02 -8.27
CA THR A 187 -12.62 -15.43 -7.44
C THR A 187 -11.81 -14.24 -6.95
N LEU A 188 -12.29 -13.02 -7.20
CA LEU A 188 -11.61 -11.80 -6.80
C LEU A 188 -11.53 -11.72 -5.27
N HIS A 189 -10.32 -11.56 -4.77
CA HIS A 189 -9.99 -11.57 -3.34
C HIS A 189 -9.20 -10.32 -2.98
N LEU A 190 -9.59 -9.68 -1.87
CA LEU A 190 -8.89 -8.52 -1.34
C LEU A 190 -7.66 -8.96 -0.57
N VAL A 191 -6.48 -8.53 -1.00
CA VAL A 191 -5.21 -8.82 -0.31
C VAL A 191 -4.88 -7.69 0.68
N ALA A 192 -4.99 -6.45 0.24
CA ALA A 192 -4.74 -5.27 1.07
C ALA A 192 -5.56 -4.07 0.59
N ALA A 193 -5.99 -3.23 1.52
CA ALA A 193 -6.58 -1.92 1.24
C ALA A 193 -6.16 -0.92 2.31
N GLY A 194 -5.68 0.25 1.89
CA GLY A 194 -5.19 1.28 2.80
C GLY A 194 -4.36 2.34 2.06
N THR A 195 -3.81 3.27 2.82
CA THR A 195 -2.81 4.23 2.33
C THR A 195 -1.40 3.65 2.29
N ASP A 196 -1.19 2.47 2.88
CA ASP A 196 -0.03 1.61 2.67
C ASP A 196 -0.53 0.17 2.46
N VAL A 197 -0.11 -0.44 1.36
CA VAL A 197 -0.49 -1.80 0.98
C VAL A 197 0.72 -2.70 0.73
N CYS A 198 1.94 -2.23 1.01
CA CYS A 198 3.17 -3.02 0.88
C CYS A 198 3.42 -3.90 2.11
N ASN A 199 2.51 -4.83 2.38
CA ASN A 199 2.66 -5.79 3.46
C ASN A 199 3.55 -7.00 3.06
N ALA A 200 3.90 -7.85 4.02
CA ALA A 200 4.75 -9.01 3.78
C ALA A 200 4.22 -9.98 2.71
N GLU A 201 2.90 -10.16 2.63
CA GLU A 201 2.26 -11.00 1.60
C GLU A 201 2.51 -10.41 0.20
N VAL A 202 2.28 -9.11 0.03
CA VAL A 202 2.52 -8.43 -1.25
C VAL A 202 3.99 -8.46 -1.64
N GLN A 203 4.91 -8.23 -0.71
CA GLN A 203 6.35 -8.27 -0.98
C GLN A 203 6.82 -9.65 -1.45
N THR A 204 6.26 -10.72 -0.88
CA THR A 204 6.73 -12.09 -1.11
C THR A 204 6.01 -12.79 -2.27
N THR A 205 4.73 -12.49 -2.48
CA THR A 205 3.88 -13.26 -3.42
C THR A 205 3.41 -12.46 -4.63
N ALA A 206 3.40 -11.12 -4.57
CA ALA A 206 2.94 -10.33 -5.70
C ALA A 206 3.98 -10.34 -6.84
N PRO A 207 3.54 -10.34 -8.11
CA PRO A 207 4.42 -10.18 -9.25
C PRO A 207 5.17 -8.85 -9.23
N ALA A 208 6.34 -8.81 -9.86
CA ALA A 208 7.21 -7.64 -9.85
C ALA A 208 6.49 -6.34 -10.31
N GLY A 209 5.62 -6.40 -11.32
CA GLY A 209 4.88 -5.23 -11.77
C GLY A 209 3.92 -4.62 -10.74
N ILE A 210 3.43 -5.43 -9.78
CA ILE A 210 2.63 -4.95 -8.65
C ILE A 210 3.55 -4.42 -7.55
N ARG A 211 4.61 -5.15 -7.20
CA ARG A 211 5.56 -4.71 -6.17
C ARG A 211 6.21 -3.37 -6.51
N VAL A 212 6.55 -3.12 -7.77
CA VAL A 212 7.06 -1.80 -8.18
C VAL A 212 6.02 -0.70 -7.97
N LEU A 213 4.72 -0.98 -8.13
CA LEU A 213 3.66 0.03 -7.93
C LEU A 213 3.40 0.35 -6.45
N VAL A 214 3.49 -0.66 -5.58
CA VAL A 214 3.04 -0.54 -4.19
C VAL A 214 4.17 -0.50 -3.17
N CYS A 215 5.30 -1.12 -3.48
CA CYS A 215 6.49 -1.21 -2.64
C CYS A 215 7.68 -0.43 -3.19
N GLY A 216 7.68 -0.14 -4.49
CA GLY A 216 8.79 0.56 -5.17
C GLY A 216 9.97 -0.34 -5.58
N PHE A 217 9.82 -1.67 -5.60
CA PHE A 217 10.87 -2.62 -5.99
C PHE A 217 10.37 -3.93 -6.62
#